data_AF-A0A537MSU9-F1
#
_entry.id   AF-A0A537MSU9-F1
#
_cell.length_a   1.000
_cell.length_b   1.000
_cell.length_c   1.000
_cell.angle_alpha   90.00
_cell.angle_beta   90.00
_cell.angle_gamma   90.00
#
_symmetry.space_group_name_H-M   'P 1'
#
loop_
_entity.id
_entity.type
_entity.pdbx_description
1 polymer ?
#
loop_
_entity_poly.entity_id
_entity_poly.type
_entity_poly.pdbx_seq_one_letter_code
_entity_poly.pdbx_strand_id
1 'polypeptide(L)' 'MARRLFKVRFELDPSDCHGTGSELLWAAPAADPGTFELQNSPFHATGVSYLDIVAARPAEDSSTFVLAAA' A
#
# COMPACT_ATOMS: atom_id res chain seq x y z
N MET A 1 -0.01 -0.27 22.98
CA MET A 1 -1.23 0.01 22.21
C MET A 1 -1.00 -0.50 20.80
N ALA A 2 -1.80 -1.44 20.29
CA ALA A 2 -1.57 -2.01 18.96
C ALA A 2 -1.86 -0.94 17.89
N ARG A 3 -0.94 -0.71 16.95
CA ARG A 3 -1.19 0.16 15.79
C ARG A 3 -2.31 -0.46 14.96
N ARG A 4 -3.33 0.33 14.59
CA ARG A 4 -4.37 -0.11 13.66
C ARG A 4 -3.74 -0.17 12.27
N LEU A 5 -3.60 -1.37 11.73
CA LEU A 5 -3.00 -1.60 10.41
C LEU A 5 -4.08 -1.76 9.34
N PHE A 6 -3.77 -1.26 8.16
CA PHE A 6 -4.58 -1.36 6.95
C PHE A 6 -3.76 -2.03 5.86
N LYS A 7 -4.43 -2.54 4.82
CA LYS A 7 -3.76 -3.04 3.63
C LYS A 7 -3.84 -2.00 2.52
N VAL A 8 -2.69 -1.65 1.96
CA VAL A 8 -2.58 -0.81 0.76
C VAL A 8 -2.24 -1.71 -0.42
N ARG A 9 -3.04 -1.64 -1.47
CA ARG A 9 -2.89 -2.39 -2.72
C ARG A 9 -2.07 -1.57 -3.71
N PHE A 10 -1.02 -2.19 -4.22
CA PHE A 10 -0.16 -1.71 -5.28
C PHE A 10 -0.46 -2.55 -6.53
N GLU A 11 -0.84 -1.91 -7.64
CA GLU A 11 -0.88 -2.61 -8.91
C GLU A 11 0.55 -2.87 -9.38
N LEU A 12 0.80 -4.08 -9.87
CA LEU A 12 2.08 -4.48 -10.43
C LEU A 12 1.98 -4.47 -11.96
N ASP A 13 3.12 -4.36 -12.63
CA ASP A 13 3.15 -4.53 -14.07
C ASP A 13 2.78 -5.98 -14.42
N PRO A 14 1.68 -6.22 -15.17
CA PRO A 14 1.27 -7.57 -15.52
C PRO A 14 2.24 -8.25 -16.50
N SER A 15 3.16 -7.51 -17.12
CA SER A 15 4.22 -8.06 -17.97
C SER A 15 5.41 -8.60 -17.18
N ASP A 16 5.52 -8.30 -15.89
CA ASP A 16 6.52 -8.88 -15.01
C ASP A 16 6.19 -10.35 -14.66
N CYS A 17 7.24 -11.16 -14.51
CA CYS A 17 7.15 -12.62 -14.39
C CYS A 17 6.64 -13.13 -13.03
N HIS A 18 6.10 -12.26 -12.18
CA HIS A 18 5.73 -12.56 -10.81
C HIS A 18 4.37 -13.26 -10.69
N GLY A 19 3.56 -13.27 -11.75
CA GLY A 19 2.29 -14.03 -11.81
C GLY A 19 1.15 -13.44 -10.97
N THR A 20 1.34 -12.26 -10.38
CA THR A 20 0.32 -11.54 -9.60
C THR A 20 0.18 -10.10 -10.14
N GLY A 21 -1.05 -9.65 -10.37
CA GLY A 21 -1.31 -8.29 -10.87
C GLY A 21 -1.25 -7.20 -9.80
N SER A 22 -1.12 -7.58 -8.52
CA SER A 22 -1.07 -6.62 -7.42
C SER A 22 -0.39 -7.20 -6.19
N GLU A 23 0.17 -6.32 -5.36
CA GLU A 23 0.74 -6.62 -4.04
C GLU A 23 -0.02 -5.86 -2.93
N LEU A 24 -0.14 -6.47 -1.74
CA LEU A 24 -0.75 -5.84 -0.57
C LEU A 24 0.31 -5.60 0.52
N LEU A 25 0.49 -4.35 0.92
CA LEU A 25 1.39 -3.96 2.00
C LEU A 25 0.60 -3.53 3.24
N TRP A 26 1.11 -3.86 4.42
CA TRP A 26 0.59 -3.35 5.68
C TRP A 26 1.03 -1.90 5.86
N ALA A 27 0.11 -1.06 6.29
CA ALA A 27 0.39 0.34 6.54
C ALA A 27 -0.36 0.86 7.78
N ALA A 28 0.24 1.82 8.46
CA ALA A 28 -0.38 2.54 9.57
C ALA A 28 -0.76 3.96 9.09
N PRO A 29 -1.84 4.58 9.61
CA PRO A 29 -2.12 5.98 9.33
C PRO A 29 -0.92 6.86 9.70
N ALA A 30 -0.54 7.76 8.80
CA ALA A 30 0.48 8.76 9.06
C ALA A 30 -0.16 10.07 9.58
N ALA A 31 0.66 11.11 9.78
CA ALA A 31 0.20 12.38 10.34
C ALA A 31 -0.81 13.09 9.43
N ASP A 32 -0.60 13.02 8.11
CA ASP A 32 -1.46 13.70 7.15
C ASP A 32 -2.68 12.83 6.78
N PRO A 33 -3.90 13.38 6.75
CA PRO A 33 -5.09 12.64 6.37
C PRO A 33 -4.97 12.01 4.97
N GLY A 34 -5.35 10.74 4.85
CA GLY A 34 -5.26 10.01 3.58
C GLY A 34 -3.87 9.50 3.24
N THR A 35 -2.89 9.64 4.16
CA THR A 35 -1.55 9.09 4.01
C THR A 35 -1.28 7.96 4.99
N PHE A 36 -0.42 7.02 4.57
CA PHE A 36 -0.13 5.80 5.30
C PHE A 36 1.37 5.48 5.25
N GLU A 37 1.96 5.16 6.40
CA GLU A 37 3.34 4.72 6.55
C GLU A 37 3.43 3.20 6.38
N LEU A 38 4.22 2.73 5.41
CA LEU A 38 4.40 1.31 5.14
C LEU A 38 5.10 0.60 6.30
N GLN A 39 4.53 -0.54 6.72
CA GLN A 39 4.96 -1.33 7.87
C GLN A 39 5.65 -2.65 7.49
N ASN A 40 5.86 -2.90 6.20
CA ASN A 40 6.72 -3.98 5.71
C ASN A 40 7.35 -3.59 4.37
N SER A 41 8.47 -4.24 4.03
CA SER A 41 9.10 -4.08 2.73
C SER A 41 8.26 -4.73 1.63
N PRO A 42 8.20 -4.14 0.43
CA PRO A 42 7.60 -4.78 -0.74
C PRO A 42 8.46 -5.94 -1.25
N PHE A 43 7.80 -6.93 -1.83
CA PHE A 43 8.44 -8.02 -2.56
C PHE A 43 8.64 -7.66 -4.04
N HIS A 44 7.67 -6.99 -4.65
CA HIS A 44 7.65 -6.72 -6.09
C HIS A 44 7.37 -5.25 -6.41
N ALA A 45 6.55 -4.56 -5.60
CA ALA A 45 6.29 -3.15 -5.81
C ALA A 45 7.60 -2.34 -5.74
N THR A 46 7.81 -1.48 -6.74
CA THR A 46 9.00 -0.64 -6.86
C THR A 46 8.69 0.82 -6.54
N GLY A 47 9.73 1.62 -6.27
CA GLY A 47 9.58 3.05 -5.99
C GLY A 47 9.08 3.38 -4.58
N VAL A 48 8.86 2.37 -3.74
CA VAL A 48 8.52 2.50 -2.32
C VAL A 48 9.32 1.51 -1.49
N SER A 49 9.50 1.81 -0.22
CA SER A 49 10.22 0.99 0.76
C SER A 49 9.52 0.99 2.11
N TYR A 50 9.96 0.11 3.01
CA TYR A 50 9.55 0.13 4.41
C TYR A 50 9.75 1.54 5.01
N LEU A 51 8.74 2.03 5.75
CA LEU A 51 8.62 3.36 6.34
C LEU A 51 8.35 4.52 5.38
N ASP A 52 8.23 4.29 4.08
CA ASP A 52 7.77 5.33 3.17
C ASP A 52 6.30 5.67 3.46
N ILE A 53 5.96 6.95 3.28
CA ILE A 53 4.60 7.46 3.40
C ILE A 53 3.99 7.54 2.00
N VAL A 54 2.84 6.90 1.84
CA VAL A 54 2.10 6.88 0.57
C VAL A 54 0.70 7.47 0.76
N ALA A 55 0.20 8.16 -0.27
CA ALA A 55 -1.18 8.59 -0.33
C ALA A 55 -2.07 7.45 -0.82
N ALA A 56 -3.16 7.17 -0.13
CA ALA A 56 -4.08 6.10 -0.51
C ALA A 56 -5.54 6.47 -0.22
N ARG A 57 -6.45 5.97 -1.05
CA ARG A 57 -7.90 6.15 -0.92
C ARG A 57 -8.59 4.81 -0.61
N PRO A 58 -9.73 4.81 0.09
CA PRO A 58 -10.51 3.59 0.30
C PRO A 58 -10.81 2.91 -1.03
N ALA A 59 -10.64 1.60 -1.10
CA ALA A 59 -11.17 0.79 -2.19
C ALA A 59 -12.70 0.67 -2.06
N GLU A 60 -13.34 0.13 -3.10
CA GLU A 60 -14.77 -0.21 -3.03
C GLU A 60 -15.03 -1.33 -2.01
N ASP A 61 -14.02 -2.19 -1.76
CA ASP A 61 -14.04 -3.08 -0.62
C ASP A 61 -13.64 -2.33 0.66
N SER A 62 -14.33 -2.61 1.76
CA SER A 62 -14.19 -1.88 3.02
C SER A 62 -12.89 -2.18 3.79
N SER A 63 -11.97 -2.97 3.20
CA SER A 63 -10.81 -3.53 3.90
C SER A 63 -9.47 -3.12 3.31
N THR A 64 -9.44 -2.57 2.10
CA THR A 64 -8.22 -2.16 1.43
C THR A 64 -8.23 -0.70 1.00
N PHE A 65 -7.03 -0.17 0.83
CA PHE A 65 -6.78 1.14 0.25
C PHE A 65 -5.99 0.95 -1.05
N VAL A 66 -6.19 1.85 -2.02
CA VAL A 66 -5.43 1.88 -3.27
C VAL A 66 -4.65 3.19 -3.34
N LEU A 67 -3.48 3.18 -3.97
CA LEU A 67 -2.70 4.41 -4.17
C LEU A 67 -3.58 5.51 -4.79
N ALA A 68 -3.46 6.72 -4.26
CA ALA A 68 -4.00 7.88 -4.92
C ALA A 68 -3.18 8.13 -6.19
N ALA A 69 -3.85 8.28 -7.33
CA ALA A 69 -3.16 8.76 -8.54
C ALA A 69 -2.60 10.16 -8.25
N ALA A 70 -1.34 10.38 -8.64
CA ALA A 70 -0.69 11.69 -8.56
C ALA A 70 -1.36 12.71 -9.50
#